data_AF-A0AAW2KQ97-F1
#
_entry.id   AF-A0AAW2KQ97-F1
#
_cell.length_a   1.000
_cell.length_b   1.000
_cell.length_c   1.000
_cell.angle_alpha   90.00
_cell.angle_beta   90.00
_cell.angle_gamma   90.00
#
_symmetry.space_group_name_H-M   'P 1'
#
loop_
_entity.id
_entity.type
_entity.pdbx_description
1 polymer ?
#
loop_
_entity_poly.entity_id
_entity_poly.type
_entity_poly.pdbx_seq_one_letter_code
_entity_poly.pdbx_strand_id
1 'polypeptide(L)'
;MSEPMPPGMRFLPTDAELERVYLRQKLIVGSLPQGFQKLFLDVALYQHNPQDLVAMHEQLEEDQEDWYFFMPRSRKYLNGQRPERTAGNGYWKTVGKDTSVVENNGEVIGFN
;
A
#
# COMPACT_ATOMS: atom_id res chain seq x y z
N MET A 1 -12.70 19.94 -3.93
CA MET A 1 -11.31 19.97 -4.45
C MET A 1 -10.42 19.77 -3.24
N SER A 2 -9.59 18.73 -3.20
CA SER A 2 -8.62 18.56 -2.11
C SER A 2 -7.57 19.64 -2.23
N GLU A 3 -7.32 20.36 -1.15
CA GLU A 3 -6.28 21.40 -1.10
C GLU A 3 -4.90 20.72 -1.24
N PRO A 4 -4.01 21.23 -2.12
CA PRO A 4 -2.67 20.67 -2.26
C PRO A 4 -1.90 20.82 -0.94
N MET A 5 -1.07 19.83 -0.60
CA MET A 5 -0.25 19.89 0.61
C MET A 5 0.63 21.15 0.59
N PRO A 6 0.79 21.84 1.75
CA PRO A 6 1.69 22.99 1.83
C PRO A 6 3.11 22.62 1.38
N PRO A 7 3.84 23.54 0.71
CA PRO A 7 5.21 23.30 0.31
C PRO A 7 6.08 22.79 1.46
N GLY A 8 6.78 21.68 1.24
CA GLY A 8 7.63 21.05 2.25
C GLY A 8 6.96 19.99 3.13
N MET A 9 5.62 19.87 3.10
CA MET A 9 4.95 18.68 3.65
C MET A 9 4.97 17.54 2.65
N ARG A 10 5.20 16.32 3.16
CA ARG A 10 5.22 15.08 2.38
C ARG A 10 4.40 14.02 3.08
N PHE A 11 3.94 13.04 2.31
CA PHE A 11 3.28 11.88 2.87
C PHE A 11 4.34 10.91 3.41
N LEU A 12 4.50 10.90 4.74
CA LEU A 12 5.48 10.06 5.45
C LEU A 12 4.77 9.30 6.58
N PRO A 13 3.90 8.33 6.26
CA PRO A 13 3.16 7.58 7.25
C PRO A 13 4.08 6.59 7.99
N THR A 14 3.78 6.35 9.25
CA THR A 14 4.32 5.20 9.99
C THR A 14 3.60 3.91 9.57
N ASP A 15 4.23 2.76 9.81
CA ASP A 15 3.61 1.44 9.58
C ASP A 15 2.24 1.31 10.27
N ALA A 16 2.13 1.83 11.48
CA ALA A 16 0.88 1.83 12.24
C ALA A 16 -0.21 2.71 11.62
N GLU A 17 0.17 3.84 11.00
CA GLU A 17 -0.77 4.70 10.28
C GLU A 17 -1.23 4.05 8.98
N LEU A 18 -0.32 3.42 8.21
CA LEU A 18 -0.67 2.67 7.00
C LEU A 18 -1.74 1.61 7.28
N GLU A 19 -1.57 0.84 8.34
CA GLU A 19 -2.53 -0.19 8.75
C GLU A 19 -3.84 0.43 9.27
N ARG A 20 -3.75 1.30 10.28
CA ARG A 20 -4.93 1.75 11.04
C ARG A 20 -5.74 2.83 10.35
N VAL A 21 -5.07 3.82 9.77
CA VAL A 21 -5.71 5.01 9.22
C VAL A 21 -6.09 4.79 7.77
N TYR A 22 -5.22 4.14 6.98
CA TYR A 22 -5.45 4.00 5.54
C TYR A 22 -6.10 2.66 5.19
N LEU A 23 -5.47 1.53 5.55
CA LEU A 23 -5.98 0.21 5.17
C LEU A 23 -7.28 -0.15 5.88
N ARG A 24 -7.33 -0.07 7.22
CA ARG A 24 -8.56 -0.39 7.97
C ARG A 24 -9.72 0.51 7.60
N GLN A 25 -9.49 1.81 7.43
CA GLN A 25 -10.55 2.73 7.01
C GLN A 25 -11.07 2.38 5.62
N LYS A 26 -10.18 2.09 4.66
CA LYS A 26 -10.60 1.62 3.33
C LYS A 26 -11.44 0.35 3.40
N LEU A 27 -11.09 -0.61 4.26
CA LEU A 27 -11.84 -1.85 4.40
C LEU A 27 -13.20 -1.68 5.07
N ILE A 28 -13.30 -0.82 6.08
CA ILE A 28 -14.53 -0.64 6.89
C ILE A 28 -15.47 0.38 6.24
N VAL A 29 -14.93 1.50 5.78
CA VAL A 29 -15.68 2.67 5.27
C VAL A 29 -15.76 2.68 3.74
N GLY A 30 -14.85 1.97 3.05
CA GLY A 30 -14.78 1.99 1.59
C GLY A 30 -14.13 3.26 1.02
N SER A 31 -13.54 4.12 1.86
CA SER A 31 -12.89 5.36 1.42
C SER A 31 -11.71 5.73 2.31
N LEU A 32 -10.81 6.56 1.76
CA LEU A 32 -9.65 7.11 2.47
C LEU A 32 -9.99 8.44 3.15
N PRO A 33 -9.19 8.87 4.14
CA PRO A 33 -9.28 10.21 4.71
C PRO A 33 -9.30 11.29 3.62
N GLN A 34 -10.01 12.39 3.89
CA GLN A 34 -10.12 13.50 2.94
C GLN A 34 -8.73 14.07 2.60
N GLY A 35 -8.44 14.20 1.31
CA GLY A 35 -7.15 14.70 0.83
C GLY A 35 -6.13 13.61 0.48
N PHE A 36 -6.38 12.36 0.85
CA PHE A 36 -5.43 11.24 0.62
C PHE A 36 -5.86 10.29 -0.51
N GLN A 37 -6.93 10.60 -1.22
CA GLN A 37 -7.48 9.73 -2.27
C GLN A 37 -6.51 9.51 -3.44
N LYS A 38 -5.63 10.48 -3.69
CA LYS A 38 -4.69 10.46 -4.81
C LYS A 38 -3.35 9.77 -4.47
N LEU A 39 -3.03 9.62 -3.18
CA LEU A 39 -1.79 9.02 -2.71
C LEU A 39 -1.75 7.48 -2.85
N PHE A 40 -2.90 6.85 -3.07
CA PHE A 40 -3.02 5.41 -3.14
C PHE A 40 -3.76 4.98 -4.40
N LEU A 41 -3.24 3.95 -5.08
CA LEU A 41 -3.88 3.34 -6.24
C LEU A 41 -4.39 1.94 -5.92
N ASP A 42 -5.59 1.61 -6.39
CA ASP A 42 -6.08 0.23 -6.42
C ASP A 42 -5.48 -0.50 -7.62
N VAL A 43 -4.60 -1.46 -7.38
CA VAL A 43 -3.88 -2.18 -8.43
C VAL A 43 -3.79 -3.67 -8.12
N ALA A 44 -3.98 -4.51 -9.14
CA ALA A 44 -3.65 -5.92 -9.08
C ALA A 44 -2.13 -6.11 -9.17
N LEU A 45 -1.41 -5.80 -8.09
CA LEU A 45 0.07 -5.67 -8.07
C LEU A 45 0.82 -6.84 -8.72
N TYR A 46 0.37 -8.08 -8.53
CA TYR A 46 0.97 -9.28 -9.11
C TYR A 46 0.70 -9.48 -10.62
N GLN A 47 -0.04 -8.60 -11.28
CA GLN A 47 -0.25 -8.64 -12.72
C GLN A 47 0.69 -7.70 -13.48
N HIS A 48 1.49 -6.90 -12.76
CA HIS A 48 2.30 -5.83 -13.33
C HIS A 48 3.78 -6.02 -13.00
N ASN A 49 4.65 -5.54 -13.88
CA ASN A 49 6.06 -5.37 -13.55
C ASN A 49 6.24 -4.08 -12.74
N PRO A 50 7.32 -3.95 -11.95
CA PRO A 50 7.58 -2.72 -11.19
C PRO A 50 7.55 -1.45 -12.05
N GLN A 51 8.08 -1.49 -13.28
CA GLN A 51 8.11 -0.35 -14.20
C GLN A 51 6.70 0.11 -14.61
N ASP A 52 5.78 -0.85 -14.76
CA ASP A 52 4.39 -0.54 -15.09
C ASP A 52 3.72 0.20 -13.91
N LEU A 53 4.03 -0.21 -12.67
CA LEU A 53 3.51 0.41 -11.45
C LEU A 53 4.04 1.85 -11.28
N VAL A 54 5.33 2.08 -11.58
CA VAL A 54 5.92 3.44 -11.56
C VAL A 54 5.21 4.35 -12.56
N ALA A 55 5.05 3.89 -13.81
CA ALA A 55 4.41 4.67 -14.86
C ALA A 55 2.95 5.02 -14.54
N MET A 56 2.25 4.17 -13.77
CA MET A 56 0.89 4.49 -13.28
C MET A 56 0.90 5.63 -12.27
N HIS A 57 1.92 5.70 -11.40
CA HIS A 57 2.00 6.75 -10.39
C HIS A 57 2.51 8.09 -10.96
N GLU A 58 3.41 8.07 -11.93
CA GLU A 58 3.89 9.30 -12.61
C GLU A 58 2.74 10.10 -13.24
N GLN A 59 1.63 9.45 -13.60
CA GLN A 59 0.42 10.10 -14.13
C GLN A 59 -0.37 10.89 -13.08
N LEU A 60 -0.10 10.69 -11.79
CA LEU A 60 -0.83 11.36 -10.70
C LEU A 60 -0.30 12.75 -10.36
N GLU A 61 0.83 13.16 -10.97
CA GLU A 61 1.47 14.48 -10.76
C GLU A 61 1.74 14.79 -9.27
N GLU A 62 1.97 13.77 -8.44
CA GLU A 62 2.35 13.94 -7.04
C GLU A 62 3.86 13.77 -6.87
N ASP A 63 4.52 14.79 -6.31
CA ASP A 63 5.93 14.76 -5.91
C ASP A 63 6.13 13.88 -4.66
N GLN A 64 6.02 12.56 -4.82
CA GLN A 64 6.33 11.57 -3.79
C GLN A 64 7.55 10.73 -4.19
N GLU A 65 8.39 10.40 -3.21
CA GLU A 65 9.53 9.49 -3.38
C GLU A 65 9.10 8.02 -3.30
N ASP A 66 8.02 7.74 -2.57
CA ASP A 66 7.46 6.40 -2.35
C ASP A 66 6.05 6.29 -2.91
N TRP A 67 5.68 5.09 -3.37
CA TRP A 67 4.39 4.80 -3.98
C TRP A 67 3.60 3.78 -3.17
N TYR A 68 2.32 4.07 -2.96
CA TYR A 68 1.42 3.24 -2.15
C TYR A 68 0.31 2.65 -2.99
N PHE A 69 0.07 1.36 -2.82
CA PHE A 69 -0.95 0.62 -3.55
C PHE A 69 -1.83 -0.18 -2.60
N PHE A 70 -3.12 -0.21 -2.90
CA PHE A 70 -4.03 -1.20 -2.37
C PHE A 70 -4.18 -2.34 -3.37
N MET A 71 -4.12 -3.56 -2.85
CA MET A 71 -4.28 -4.74 -3.67
C MET A 71 -5.11 -5.80 -2.95
N PRO A 72 -5.92 -6.58 -3.70
CA PRO A 72 -6.49 -7.79 -3.15
C PRO A 72 -5.37 -8.78 -2.82
N ARG A 73 -5.43 -9.39 -1.64
CA ARG A 73 -4.44 -10.39 -1.22
C ARG A 73 -4.65 -11.69 -2.00
N SER A 74 -3.85 -11.93 -3.03
CA SER A 74 -3.88 -13.18 -3.80
C SER A 74 -3.12 -14.30 -3.08
N ARG A 75 -3.65 -15.53 -3.16
CA ARG A 75 -3.06 -16.75 -2.61
C ARG A 75 -2.60 -17.64 -3.77
N LYS A 76 -1.40 -18.21 -3.65
CA LYS A 76 -0.86 -19.15 -4.65
C LYS A 76 -1.71 -20.42 -4.79
N TYR A 77 -2.36 -20.84 -3.70
CA TYR A 77 -3.20 -22.02 -3.65
C TYR A 77 -4.55 -21.66 -3.02
N LEU A 78 -5.65 -22.23 -3.54
CA LEU A 78 -7.02 -21.92 -3.13
C LEU A 78 -7.22 -21.95 -1.60
N ASN A 79 -6.61 -22.93 -0.92
CA ASN A 79 -6.69 -23.12 0.53
C ASN A 79 -5.35 -22.83 1.26
N GLY A 80 -4.36 -22.29 0.57
CA GLY A 80 -3.04 -22.02 1.13
C GLY A 80 -2.93 -20.60 1.69
N GLN A 81 -2.07 -20.42 2.70
CA GLN A 81 -1.74 -19.09 3.22
C GLN A 81 -0.62 -18.41 2.43
N ARG A 82 0.05 -19.14 1.52
CA ARG A 82 1.17 -18.62 0.75
C ARG A 82 0.69 -17.58 -0.25
N PRO A 83 1.20 -16.32 -0.18
CA PRO A 83 0.87 -15.32 -1.18
C PRO A 83 1.32 -15.75 -2.57
N GLU A 84 0.56 -15.35 -3.58
CA GLU A 84 1.09 -15.30 -4.94
C GLU A 84 2.27 -14.32 -4.97
N ARG A 85 3.31 -14.64 -5.74
CA ARG A 85 4.48 -13.76 -5.87
C ARG A 85 4.96 -13.63 -7.30
N THR A 86 4.34 -14.33 -8.24
CA THR A 86 4.58 -14.12 -9.66
C THR A 86 4.05 -12.74 -10.01
N ALA A 87 4.83 -11.91 -10.70
CA ALA A 87 4.44 -10.55 -11.06
C ALA A 87 4.88 -10.25 -12.48
N GLY A 88 3.90 -10.02 -13.38
CA GLY A 88 4.17 -9.78 -14.80
C GLY A 88 5.03 -10.90 -15.41
N ASN A 89 6.24 -10.55 -15.84
CA ASN A 89 7.21 -11.50 -16.40
C ASN A 89 8.25 -12.03 -15.38
N GLY A 90 8.11 -11.70 -14.10
CA GLY A 90 9.04 -12.03 -13.04
C GLY A 90 8.36 -12.50 -11.74
N TYR A 91 9.04 -12.31 -10.61
CA TYR A 91 8.50 -12.64 -9.29
C TYR A 91 9.08 -11.74 -8.20
N TRP A 92 8.27 -11.48 -7.17
CA TRP A 92 8.70 -10.80 -5.95
C TRP A 92 9.37 -11.78 -4.98
N LYS A 93 10.59 -11.43 -4.56
CA LYS A 93 11.32 -12.16 -3.51
C LYS A 93 11.21 -11.38 -2.21
N THR A 94 10.82 -12.06 -1.13
CA THR A 94 10.86 -11.46 0.20
C THR A 94 12.31 -11.30 0.65
N VAL A 95 12.58 -10.16 1.27
CA VAL A 95 13.87 -9.85 1.90
C VAL A 95 13.60 -9.59 3.37
N GLY A 96 14.39 -10.20 4.26
CA GLY A 96 14.19 -10.08 5.70
C GLY A 96 13.15 -11.06 6.27
N LYS A 97 12.79 -10.83 7.53
CA LYS A 97 11.79 -11.60 8.28
C LYS A 97 10.65 -10.65 8.63
N ASP A 98 9.42 -11.18 8.58
CA ASP A 98 8.25 -10.38 8.90
C ASP A 98 8.36 -9.75 10.31
N THR A 99 8.05 -8.46 10.40
CA THR A 99 8.04 -7.69 11.65
C THR A 99 6.63 -7.27 12.01
N SER A 100 6.22 -7.48 13.26
CA SER A 100 4.90 -7.07 13.75
C SER A 100 4.79 -5.55 13.80
N VAL A 101 3.71 -5.01 13.24
CA VAL A 101 3.30 -3.63 13.44
C VAL A 101 2.44 -3.55 14.70
N VAL A 102 2.91 -2.78 15.68
CA VAL A 102 2.31 -2.72 17.03
C VAL A 102 1.79 -1.31 17.29
N GLU A 103 0.56 -1.20 17.79
CA GLU A 103 -0.01 0.08 18.22
C GLU A 103 0.50 0.50 19.60
N ASN A 104 0.30 1.76 19.98
CA ASN A 104 0.75 2.33 21.26
C ASN A 104 0.23 1.58 22.49
N ASN A 105 -0.90 0.86 22.38
CA ASN A 105 -1.48 0.03 23.44
C ASN A 105 -0.86 -1.39 23.53
N GLY A 106 0.09 -1.72 22.64
CA GLY A 106 0.74 -3.04 22.57
C GLY A 106 0.00 -4.06 21.68
N GLU A 107 -1.11 -3.70 21.04
CA GLU A 107 -1.84 -4.57 20.13
C GLU A 107 -1.11 -4.74 18.80
N VAL A 108 -1.00 -5.99 18.32
CA VAL A 108 -0.47 -6.27 16.98
C VAL A 108 -1.57 -6.02 15.96
N ILE A 109 -1.35 -5.01 15.10
CA ILE A 109 -2.35 -4.55 14.14
C ILE A 109 -2.05 -4.96 12.70
N GLY A 110 -0.82 -5.41 12.42
CA GLY A 110 -0.36 -5.78 11.08
C GLY A 110 1.04 -6.42 11.09
N PHE A 111 1.56 -6.71 9.90
CA PHE A 111 2.90 -7.28 9.69
C PHE A 111 3.51 -6.72 8.40
N ASN A 112 4.79 -6.35 8.46
CA ASN A 112 5.64 -6.03 7.31
C ASN A 112 6.49 -7.21 6.91
#